data_AF-A0AAX4NHI1-F1
#
_entry.id   AF-A0AAX4NHI1-F1
#
_cell.length_a   1.000
_cell.length_b   1.000
_cell.length_c   1.000
_cell.angle_alpha   90.00
_cell.angle_beta   90.00
_cell.angle_gamma   90.00
#
_symmetry.space_group_name_H-M   'P 1'
#
loop_
_entity.id
_entity.type
_entity.pdbx_description
1 polymer ?
#
loop_
_entity_poly.entity_id
_entity_poly.type
_entity_poly.pdbx_seq_one_letter_code
_entity_poly.pdbx_strand_id
1 'polypeptide(L)' 'MILNDLIDRKVEVMILNQGQENLSPRLRFEGVLKGVDQGTYILERTLEGGKEFVVLPIALCRINTRE' A
#
# COMPACT_ATOMS: atom_id res chain seq x y z
N MET A 1 5.83 15.45 -5.57
CA MET A 1 4.47 14.89 -5.43
C MET A 1 4.22 14.76 -3.94
N ILE A 2 3.19 15.41 -3.40
CA ILE A 2 2.85 15.34 -1.98
C ILE A 2 2.07 14.04 -1.78
N LEU A 3 2.32 13.31 -0.70
CA LEU A 3 1.65 12.03 -0.42
C LEU A 3 0.12 12.17 -0.40
N ASN A 4 -0.36 13.34 0.04
CA ASN A 4 -1.78 13.71 0.02
C ASN A 4 -2.37 13.84 -1.40
N ASP A 5 -1.55 14.10 -2.43
CA ASP A 5 -2.01 14.15 -3.82
C ASP A 5 -2.41 12.75 -4.34
N LEU A 6 -2.01 11.70 -3.63
CA LEU A 6 -2.28 10.31 -3.97
C LEU A 6 -3.58 9.79 -3.33
N ILE A 7 -4.22 10.56 -2.43
CA ILE A 7 -5.51 10.20 -1.85
C ILE A 7 -6.55 10.05 -2.96
N ASP A 8 -7.39 9.02 -2.82
CA ASP A 8 -8.38 8.52 -3.77
C ASP A 8 -7.82 8.03 -5.11
N ARG A 9 -6.49 7.87 -5.25
CA ARG A 9 -5.87 7.25 -6.43
C ARG A 9 -5.61 5.77 -6.23
N LYS A 10 -5.66 5.02 -7.34
CA LYS A 10 -5.17 3.65 -7.39
C LYS A 10 -3.65 3.65 -7.24
N VAL A 11 -3.16 2.82 -6.33
CA VAL A 11 -1.73 2.69 -6.01
C VAL A 11 -1.36 1.22 -5.87
N GLU A 12 -0.09 0.93 -6.13
CA GLU A 12 0.53 -0.36 -5.79
C GLU A 12 1.46 -0.14 -4.61
N VAL A 13 1.21 -0.83 -3.49
CA VAL A 13 2.08 -0.82 -2.31
C VAL A 13 2.88 -2.11 -2.27
N MET A 14 4.20 -1.96 -2.19
CA MET A 14 5.15 -3.05 -2.05
C MET A 14 5.63 -3.13 -0.61
N ILE A 15 5.45 -4.28 0.04
CA ILE A 15 6.00 -4.50 1.39
C ILE A 15 7.48 -4.87 1.27
N LEU A 16 8.31 -4.09 1.98
CA LEU A 16 9.76 -4.24 2.05
C LEU A 16 10.08 -5.19 3.20
N ASN A 17 10.36 -6.46 2.88
CA ASN A 17 10.76 -7.42 3.90
C ASN A 17 12.24 -7.17 4.28
N GLN A 18 12.53 -6.79 5.52
CA GLN A 18 13.89 -6.45 5.97
C GLN A 18 14.78 -7.67 6.29
N GLY A 19 14.35 -8.91 6.00
CA GLY A 19 14.88 -10.07 6.73
C GLY A 19 15.38 -11.31 5.99
N GLN A 20 15.26 -11.49 4.67
CA GLN A 20 15.70 -12.78 4.09
C GLN A 20 16.35 -12.67 2.71
N GLU A 21 17.64 -13.01 2.69
CA GLU A 21 18.48 -13.35 1.53
C GLU A 21 18.01 -14.57 0.73
N ASN A 22 16.74 -14.99 0.86
CA ASN A 22 16.18 -16.09 0.07
C ASN A 22 14.70 -15.82 -0.26
N LEU A 23 14.51 -15.06 -1.35
CA LEU A 23 13.44 -15.21 -2.34
C LEU A 23 12.01 -15.50 -1.81
N SER A 24 11.49 -14.69 -0.87
CA SER A 24 10.03 -14.53 -0.76
C SER A 24 9.59 -13.44 -1.74
N PRO A 25 8.58 -13.69 -2.61
CA PRO A 25 8.14 -12.69 -3.58
C PRO A 25 7.71 -11.43 -2.85
N ARG A 26 8.24 -10.28 -3.28
CA ARG A 26 7.85 -8.96 -2.75
C ARG A 26 6.33 -8.89 -2.74
N LEU A 27 5.72 -8.89 -1.56
CA LEU A 27 4.27 -8.89 -1.43
C LEU A 27 3.76 -7.53 -1.92
N ARG A 28 2.94 -7.56 -2.98
CA ARG A 28 2.35 -6.37 -3.58
C ARG A 28 0.87 -6.31 -3.26
N PHE A 29 0.41 -5.12 -2.90
CA PHE A 29 -0.98 -4.80 -2.63
C PHE A 29 -1.42 -3.73 -3.61
N GLU A 30 -2.50 -3.97 -4.34
CA GLU A 30 -3.15 -2.95 -5.16
C GLU A 30 -4.43 -2.49 -4.45
N GLY A 31 -4.66 -1.18 -4.42
CA GLY A 31 -5.82 -0.60 -3.79
C GLY A 31 -5.94 0.90 -4.07
N VAL A 32 -6.94 1.53 -3.48
CA VAL A 32 -7.10 2.98 -3.50
C VAL A 32 -6.55 3.54 -2.20
N LEU A 33 -5.62 4.50 -2.26
CA LEU A 33 -5.13 5.17 -1.05
C LEU A 33 -6.24 6.06 -0.50
N LYS A 34 -6.72 5.80 0.70
CA LYS A 34 -7.80 6.57 1.33
C LYS A 34 -7.30 7.55 2.39
N GLY A 35 -6.12 7.30 2.93
CA GLY A 35 -5.57 8.16 3.96
C GLY A 35 -4.15 7.80 4.30
N VAL A 36 -3.52 8.73 5.03
CA VAL A 36 -2.25 8.52 5.70
C VAL A 36 -2.43 9.01 7.13
N ASP A 37 -2.18 8.13 8.10
CA ASP A 37 -2.33 8.48 9.52
C ASP A 37 -1.19 7.88 10.35
N GLN A 38 -0.61 8.69 11.24
CA GLN A 38 0.44 8.31 12.20
C GLN A 38 1.53 7.36 11.66
N GLY A 39 2.00 7.57 10.42
CA GLY A 39 3.03 6.72 9.82
C GLY A 39 2.51 5.42 9.18
N THR A 40 1.22 5.36 8.86
CA THR A 40 0.58 4.25 8.15
C THR A 40 -0.15 4.73 6.88
N TYR A 41 -0.19 3.89 5.86
CA TYR A 41 -1.06 4.00 4.71
C TYR A 41 -2.38 3.30 4.99
N ILE A 42 -3.50 3.93 4.63
CA ILE A 42 -4.83 3.33 4.67
C ILE A 42 -5.28 3.09 3.23
N LEU A 43 -5.48 1.83 2.86
CA LEU A 43 -5.86 1.40 1.52
C LEU A 43 -7.24 0.76 1.53
N GLU A 44 -8.07 1.10 0.56
CA GLU A 44 -9.29 0.36 0.25
C GLU A 44 -9.00 -0.64 -0.88
N ARG A 45 -9.23 -1.93 -0.61
CA ARG A 45 -9.15 -3.00 -1.59
C ARG A 45 -10.55 -3.49 -1.94
N THR A 46 -10.77 -3.76 -3.22
CA THR A 46 -11.97 -4.49 -3.66
C THR A 46 -11.61 -5.96 -3.82
N LEU A 47 -12.33 -6.82 -3.11
CA LEU A 47 -12.24 -8.28 -3.21
C LEU A 47 -13.57 -8.81 -3.79
N GLU A 48 -13.56 -10.03 -4.33
CA GLU A 48 -14.80 -10.70 -4.75
C GLU A 48 -15.72 -10.87 -3.54
N GLY A 49 -16.68 -9.96 -3.37
CA GLY A 49 -17.63 -9.95 -2.25
C GLY A 49 -17.66 -8.68 -1.40
N GLY A 50 -16.76 -7.70 -1.61
CA GLY A 50 -16.84 -6.44 -0.87
C GLY A 50 -15.60 -5.55 -0.91
N LYS A 51 -15.64 -4.51 -0.08
CA LYS A 51 -14.53 -3.59 0.16
C LYS A 51 -13.92 -3.89 1.52
N GLU A 52 -12.60 -3.96 1.55
CA GLU A 52 -11.81 -4.15 2.78
C GLU A 52 -10.84 -2.98 2.93
N PHE A 53 -10.62 -2.53 4.16
CA PHE A 53 -9.60 -1.55 4.49
C PHE A 53 -8.35 -2.25 5.05
N VAL A 54 -7.19 -1.93 4.47
CA VAL A 54 -5.90 -2.46 4.89
C VAL A 54 -5.05 -1.29 5.38
N VAL A 55 -4.45 -1.46 6.57
CA VAL A 55 -3.55 -0.46 7.16
C VAL A 55 -2.12 -1.00 7.11
N LEU A 56 -1.22 -0.26 6.48
CA LEU A 56 0.17 -0.68 6.24
C LEU A 56 1.16 0.35 6.81
N PRO A 57 2.15 -0.05 7.62
CA PRO A 57 3.15 0.88 8.14
C PRO A 57 4.07 1.40 7.03
N ILE A 58 4.20 2.72 6.93
CA ILE A 58 5.01 3.42 5.91
C ILE A 58 6.47 2.94 5.95
N ALA A 59 7.02 2.74 7.15
CA ALA A 59 8.41 2.32 7.34
C ALA A 59 8.76 0.99 6.67
N LEU A 60 7.76 0.14 6.42
CA LEU A 60 7.93 -1.18 5.82
C LEU A 60 7.36 -1.24 4.40
N CYS A 61 6.94 -0.12 3.82
CA CYS A 61 6.17 -0.11 2.58
C CYS A 61 6.69 0.95 1.61
N ARG A 62 6.67 0.62 0.32
CA ARG A 62 6.90 1.59 -0.76
C ARG A 62 5.65 1.69 -1.61
N ILE A 63 5.12 2.91 -1.75
CA ILE A 63 3.98 3.20 -2.64
C ILE A 63 4.51 3.52 -4.04
N ASN A 64 3.89 2.95 -5.06
CA ASN A 64 4.13 3.25 -6.46
C ASN A 64 2.80 3.69 -7.08
N THR A 65 2.83 4.79 -7.83
CA THR A 65 1.74 5.20 -8.69
C THR A 65 1.94 4.56 -10.05
N ARG A 66 0.90 3.90 -10.60
CA ARG A 66 0.89 3.63 -12.04
C ARG A 66 0.40 4.90 -12.72
N GLU A 67 1.28 5.52 -13.52
CA GLU A 67 0.93 6.65 -14.38
C GLU A 67 -0.16 6.26 -15.39
#